data_AF-A0A524GG66-F1
#
_entry.id   AF-A0A524GG66-F1
#
_cell.length_a   1.000
_cell.length_b   1.000
_cell.length_c   1.000
_cell.angle_alpha   90.00
_cell.angle_beta   90.00
_cell.angle_gamma   90.00
#
_symmetry.space_group_name_H-M   'P 1'
#
loop_
_entity.id
_entity.type
_entity.pdbx_description
1 polymer ?
#
loop_
_entity_poly.entity_id
_entity_poly.type
_entity_poly.pdbx_seq_one_letter_code
_entity_poly.pdbx_strand_id
1 'polypeptide(L)'
;MEPNVIKERICSLDGICDCLTVGDLDPCTIVIFGASGDLTARKLIPALYHMYLTGSLPDPVSIVGCARTIFSSDDFRSLMKEACEVNGKADMSRWHEFAALLFYRKLTYDSENSFQELASYLSELDGQRGTKGNLVFDLALPPSLYPVVAEMLGRAGLAVQYVERRGWSRIVVEKPFGRDLDSALDLDRTLHEHFQEKQIFRIDHYLAKETVQNILMFRFANTIFEPIWNRGFIDSVGIMAAEKLGVENRAGYYEQAGVIRDMFQNHMLQLMSLIAMEAPSHFESER
;
A
#
# COMPACT_ATOMS: atom_id res chain seq x y z
N MET A 1 38.61 -7.16 -20.28
CA MET A 1 39.25 -6.25 -19.31
C MET A 1 38.49 -4.94 -19.42
N GLU A 2 37.39 -4.84 -18.68
CA GLU A 2 36.56 -3.64 -18.62
C GLU A 2 36.74 -2.99 -17.24
N PRO A 3 36.77 -1.65 -17.15
CA PRO A 3 37.04 -0.95 -15.91
C PRO A 3 35.77 -0.86 -15.06
N ASN A 4 35.92 -1.25 -13.79
CA ASN A 4 34.99 -0.98 -12.69
C ASN A 4 34.72 0.52 -12.55
N VAL A 5 33.46 0.93 -12.67
CA VAL A 5 32.97 2.22 -12.17
C VAL A 5 32.26 1.96 -10.85
N ILE A 6 32.97 2.25 -9.77
CA ILE A 6 32.46 2.28 -8.39
C ILE A 6 31.49 3.47 -8.29
N LYS A 7 30.20 3.23 -8.06
CA LYS A 7 29.26 4.27 -7.62
C LYS A 7 29.53 4.56 -6.15
N GLU A 8 30.09 5.74 -5.87
CA GLU A 8 30.29 6.27 -4.53
C GLU A 8 28.95 6.41 -3.79
N ARG A 9 28.81 5.73 -2.65
CA ARG A 9 27.80 6.06 -1.63
C ARG A 9 28.29 7.31 -0.90
N ILE A 10 27.57 8.42 -1.07
CA ILE A 10 27.75 9.61 -0.22
C ILE A 10 27.17 9.27 1.15
N CYS A 11 28.04 8.80 2.05
CA CYS A 11 27.81 8.86 3.49
C CYS A 11 28.10 10.30 3.93
N SER A 12 27.07 11.11 4.09
CA SER A 12 27.18 12.37 4.84
C SER A 12 26.79 12.13 6.29
N LEU A 13 27.82 12.04 7.14
CA LEU A 13 27.91 12.55 8.50
C LEU A 13 26.60 12.98 9.16
N ASP A 14 25.98 12.10 9.93
CA ASP A 14 25.46 12.39 11.29
C ASP A 14 24.98 11.07 11.92
N GLY A 15 25.56 10.74 13.08
CA GLY A 15 25.44 9.44 13.75
C GLY A 15 24.05 9.12 14.31
N ILE A 16 23.10 8.82 13.43
CA ILE A 16 21.84 8.15 13.77
C ILE A 16 21.98 6.68 13.35
N CYS A 17 21.82 5.81 14.34
CA CYS A 17 21.82 4.35 14.20
C CYS A 17 20.76 3.94 13.17
N ASP A 18 21.22 3.50 12.00
CA ASP A 18 20.40 2.99 10.90
C ASP A 18 19.95 1.56 11.25
N CYS A 19 18.98 1.43 12.17
CA CYS A 19 18.51 0.13 12.68
C CYS A 19 17.37 -0.50 11.83
N LEU A 20 17.10 0.04 10.64
CA LEU A 20 16.19 -0.56 9.65
C LEU A 20 16.78 -0.39 8.26
N THR A 21 17.89 -1.06 7.96
CA THR A 21 18.31 -1.23 6.57
C THR A 21 17.28 -2.09 5.87
N VAL A 22 16.28 -1.45 5.25
CA VAL A 22 15.42 -2.08 4.24
C VAL A 22 16.37 -2.62 3.19
N GLY A 23 16.46 -3.95 3.05
CA GLY A 23 17.26 -4.56 1.98
C GLY A 23 16.83 -4.00 0.62
N ASP A 24 17.71 -4.10 -0.39
CA ASP A 24 17.41 -3.59 -1.73
C ASP A 24 16.01 -4.04 -2.18
N LEU A 25 15.13 -3.08 -2.45
CA LEU A 25 13.75 -3.37 -2.84
C LEU A 25 13.76 -4.06 -4.21
N ASP A 26 13.03 -5.18 -4.30
CA ASP A 26 12.86 -5.87 -5.58
C ASP A 26 12.22 -4.93 -6.61
N PRO A 27 12.76 -4.88 -7.85
CA PRO A 27 12.13 -4.19 -8.97
C PRO A 27 10.68 -4.62 -9.13
N CYS A 28 9.76 -3.71 -9.43
CA CYS A 28 8.34 -4.07 -9.58
C CYS A 28 7.54 -3.07 -10.42
N THR A 29 6.36 -3.51 -10.85
CA THR A 29 5.33 -2.64 -11.40
C THR A 29 4.21 -2.47 -10.37
N ILE A 30 3.90 -1.21 -10.02
CA ILE A 30 2.76 -0.86 -9.18
C ILE A 30 1.58 -0.52 -10.09
N VAL A 31 0.48 -1.25 -9.95
CA VAL A 31 -0.74 -1.06 -10.73
C VAL A 31 -1.81 -0.47 -9.82
N ILE A 32 -2.23 0.77 -10.09
CA ILE A 32 -3.23 1.47 -9.28
C ILE A 32 -4.58 1.38 -9.99
N PHE A 33 -5.50 0.59 -9.44
CA PHE A 33 -6.89 0.58 -9.91
C PHE A 33 -7.65 1.75 -9.30
N GLY A 34 -8.50 2.42 -10.09
CA GLY A 34 -9.12 3.68 -9.66
C GLY A 34 -8.17 4.87 -9.79
N ALA A 35 -7.22 4.80 -10.72
CA ALA A 35 -6.18 5.81 -10.90
C ALA A 35 -6.71 7.23 -11.21
N SER A 36 -7.92 7.36 -11.74
CA SER A 36 -8.57 8.66 -11.96
C SER A 36 -9.29 9.21 -10.72
N GLY A 37 -9.21 8.54 -9.57
CA GLY A 37 -9.94 8.87 -8.34
C GLY A 37 -9.18 9.79 -7.38
N ASP A 38 -9.91 10.30 -6.39
CA ASP A 38 -9.42 11.27 -5.39
C ASP A 38 -8.27 10.71 -4.54
N LEU A 39 -8.37 9.44 -4.11
CA LEU A 39 -7.33 8.79 -3.29
C LEU A 39 -5.98 8.76 -4.02
N THR A 40 -5.99 8.43 -5.31
CA THR A 40 -4.79 8.40 -6.16
C THR A 40 -4.14 9.77 -6.24
N ALA A 41 -4.93 10.80 -6.56
CA ALA A 41 -4.45 12.17 -6.74
C ALA A 41 -3.98 12.82 -5.43
N ARG A 42 -4.69 12.58 -4.32
CA ARG A 42 -4.41 13.25 -3.04
C ARG A 42 -3.42 12.52 -2.14
N LYS A 43 -3.26 11.21 -2.30
CA LYS A 43 -2.44 10.39 -1.40
C LYS A 43 -1.41 9.55 -2.16
N LEU A 44 -1.83 8.67 -3.06
CA LEU A 44 -0.94 7.64 -3.61
C LEU A 44 0.18 8.22 -4.47
N ILE A 45 -0.15 9.01 -5.50
CA ILE A 45 0.88 9.58 -6.37
C ILE A 45 1.76 10.61 -5.65
N PRO A 46 1.23 11.52 -4.82
CA PRO A 46 2.08 12.37 -3.99
C PRO A 46 3.03 11.60 -3.07
N ALA A 47 2.58 10.49 -2.46
CA ALA A 47 3.43 9.65 -1.62
C ALA A 47 4.51 8.93 -2.45
N LEU A 48 4.16 8.35 -3.60
CA LEU A 48 5.12 7.72 -4.50
C LEU A 48 6.14 8.71 -5.06
N TYR A 49 5.71 9.94 -5.37
CA TYR A 49 6.63 11.00 -5.80
C TYR A 49 7.56 11.42 -4.67
N HIS A 50 7.07 11.51 -3.44
CA HIS A 50 7.93 11.74 -2.28
C HIS A 50 8.97 10.62 -2.11
N MET A 51 8.55 9.35 -2.22
CA MET A 51 9.46 8.20 -2.18
C MET A 51 10.50 8.23 -3.32
N TYR A 52 10.12 8.74 -4.51
CA TYR A 52 11.05 8.95 -5.60
C TYR A 52 12.12 9.97 -5.23
N LEU A 53 11.72 11.11 -4.66
CA LEU A 53 12.64 12.17 -4.25
C LEU A 53 13.61 11.71 -3.15
N THR A 54 13.17 10.83 -2.23
CA THR A 54 13.99 10.29 -1.15
C THR A 54 14.78 9.05 -1.54
N GLY A 55 14.67 8.57 -2.79
CA GLY A 55 15.38 7.36 -3.25
C GLY A 55 14.87 6.07 -2.60
N SER A 56 13.62 6.06 -2.13
CA SER A 56 13.00 4.93 -1.42
C SER A 56 12.08 4.07 -2.30
N LEU A 57 12.02 4.35 -3.61
CA LEU A 57 11.33 3.48 -4.57
C LEU A 57 12.25 2.34 -5.05
N PRO A 58 11.69 1.20 -5.46
CA PRO A 58 12.45 0.16 -6.15
C PRO A 58 13.08 0.68 -7.45
N ASP A 59 14.22 0.09 -7.83
CA ASP A 59 14.90 0.39 -9.10
C ASP A 59 15.20 -0.91 -9.89
N PRO A 60 14.58 -1.14 -11.06
CA PRO A 60 13.58 -0.29 -11.71
C PRO A 60 12.16 -0.41 -11.10
N VAL A 61 11.39 0.67 -11.23
CA VAL A 61 9.95 0.70 -10.98
C VAL A 61 9.17 1.24 -12.17
N SER A 62 7.95 0.76 -12.35
CA SER A 62 6.94 1.36 -13.24
C SER A 62 5.61 1.49 -12.50
N ILE A 63 4.85 2.53 -12.78
CA ILE A 63 3.54 2.78 -12.15
C ILE A 63 2.48 2.86 -13.25
N VAL A 64 1.50 1.97 -13.21
CA VAL A 64 0.44 1.87 -14.22
C VAL A 64 -0.90 2.21 -13.58
N GLY A 65 -1.46 3.36 -13.96
CA GLY A 65 -2.83 3.72 -13.60
C GLY A 65 -3.86 2.97 -14.44
N CYS A 66 -4.87 2.39 -13.80
CA CYS A 66 -5.98 1.70 -14.45
C CYS A 66 -7.33 2.28 -14.00
N ALA A 67 -8.14 2.75 -14.94
CA ALA A 67 -9.52 3.16 -14.67
C ALA A 67 -10.40 3.12 -15.94
N ARG A 68 -11.72 3.25 -15.75
CA ARG A 68 -12.71 3.30 -16.84
C ARG A 68 -12.59 4.58 -17.69
N THR A 69 -12.09 5.67 -17.09
CA THR A 69 -11.90 6.96 -17.74
C THR A 69 -10.92 6.83 -18.90
N ILE A 70 -11.21 7.49 -20.01
CA ILE A 70 -10.37 7.44 -21.21
C ILE A 70 -9.30 8.52 -21.07
N PHE A 71 -8.07 8.12 -20.78
CA PHE A 71 -6.88 8.98 -20.74
C PHE A 71 -5.74 8.33 -21.53
N SER A 72 -4.89 9.18 -22.10
CA SER A 72 -3.53 8.80 -22.47
C SER A 72 -2.62 8.80 -21.24
N SER A 73 -1.40 8.26 -21.37
CA SER A 73 -0.40 8.37 -20.30
C SER A 73 0.00 9.82 -20.04
N ASP A 74 -0.01 10.69 -21.06
CA ASP A 74 0.32 12.12 -20.92
C ASP A 74 -0.78 12.92 -20.23
N ASP A 75 -2.05 12.57 -20.49
CA ASP A 75 -3.19 13.14 -19.74
C ASP A 75 -3.08 12.75 -18.26
N PHE A 76 -2.80 11.48 -17.98
CA PHE A 76 -2.63 10.99 -16.61
C PHE A 76 -1.45 11.68 -15.90
N ARG A 77 -0.30 11.81 -16.55
CA ARG A 77 0.85 12.55 -16.02
C ARG A 77 0.51 14.00 -15.72
N SER A 78 -0.21 14.67 -16.61
CA SER A 78 -0.60 16.08 -16.43
C SER A 78 -1.53 16.25 -15.24
N LEU A 79 -2.55 15.39 -15.13
CA LEU A 79 -3.49 15.39 -14.00
C LEU A 79 -2.77 15.13 -12.66
N MET A 80 -1.86 14.15 -12.63
CA MET A 80 -1.12 13.83 -11.41
C MET A 80 -0.12 14.91 -11.04
N LYS A 81 0.44 15.63 -12.02
CA LYS A 81 1.31 16.78 -11.77
C LYS A 81 0.55 17.87 -11.03
N GLU A 82 -0.62 18.26 -11.54
CA GLU A 82 -1.49 19.25 -10.90
C GLU A 82 -1.84 18.82 -9.47
N ALA A 83 -2.18 17.54 -9.28
CA ALA A 83 -2.48 17.02 -7.96
C ALA A 83 -1.29 17.12 -6.99
N CYS A 84 -0.06 16.85 -7.44
CA CYS A 84 1.15 17.03 -6.64
C CYS A 84 1.42 18.50 -6.32
N GLU A 85 1.20 19.42 -7.26
CA GLU A 85 1.35 20.87 -7.06
C GLU A 85 0.33 21.41 -6.03
N VAL A 86 -0.94 21.02 -6.14
CA VAL A 86 -2.00 21.46 -5.22
C VAL A 86 -1.77 20.96 -3.80
N ASN A 87 -1.19 19.78 -3.63
CA ASN A 87 -0.84 19.26 -2.29
C ASN A 87 0.36 19.98 -1.66
N GLY A 88 1.03 20.90 -2.39
CA GLY A 88 1.86 21.98 -1.84
C GLY A 88 3.12 21.58 -1.07
N LYS A 89 3.52 20.31 -1.14
CA LYS A 89 4.56 19.73 -0.27
C LYS A 89 5.79 19.18 -0.99
N ALA A 90 5.72 18.93 -2.29
CA ALA A 90 6.79 18.26 -3.02
C ALA A 90 7.57 19.24 -3.89
N ASP A 91 8.90 19.10 -3.90
CA ASP A 91 9.76 19.75 -4.89
C ASP A 91 9.42 19.20 -6.28
N MET A 92 9.02 20.06 -7.21
CA MET A 92 8.63 19.66 -8.58
C MET A 92 9.79 19.63 -9.57
N SER A 93 11.02 19.96 -9.14
CA SER A 93 12.21 20.03 -10.01
C SER A 93 12.50 18.72 -10.74
N ARG A 94 12.24 17.58 -10.09
CA ARG A 94 12.47 16.22 -10.62
C ARG A 94 11.20 15.51 -11.11
N TRP A 95 10.09 16.25 -11.27
CA TRP A 95 8.82 15.67 -11.69
C TRP A 95 8.91 14.97 -13.04
N HIS A 96 9.66 15.53 -13.99
CA HIS A 96 9.76 14.96 -15.33
C HIS A 96 10.34 13.54 -15.32
N GLU A 97 11.33 13.29 -14.46
CA GLU A 97 11.95 11.96 -14.30
C GLU A 97 10.93 10.97 -13.70
N PHE A 98 10.20 11.38 -12.67
CA PHE A 98 9.16 10.55 -12.06
C PHE A 98 7.99 10.28 -13.01
N ALA A 99 7.54 11.30 -13.75
CA ALA A 99 6.45 11.19 -14.70
C ALA A 99 6.76 10.17 -15.82
N ALA A 100 8.03 9.98 -16.18
CA ALA A 100 8.44 8.95 -17.14
C ALA A 100 8.20 7.52 -16.62
N LEU A 101 8.06 7.33 -15.30
CA LEU A 101 7.70 6.06 -14.66
C LEU A 101 6.17 5.81 -14.68
N LEU A 102 5.36 6.85 -14.96
CA LEU A 102 3.91 6.78 -14.97
C LEU A 102 3.38 6.39 -16.35
N PHE A 103 2.49 5.42 -16.35
CA PHE A 103 1.74 4.93 -17.50
C PHE A 103 0.25 4.84 -17.16
N TYR A 104 -0.59 4.79 -18.18
CA TYR A 104 -2.04 4.64 -18.00
C TYR A 104 -2.64 3.65 -18.99
N ARG A 105 -3.59 2.84 -18.51
CA ARG A 105 -4.43 1.97 -19.32
C ARG A 105 -5.89 2.14 -18.95
N LYS A 106 -6.72 2.35 -19.97
CA LYS A 106 -8.17 2.19 -19.80
C LYS A 106 -8.46 0.73 -19.45
N LEU A 107 -9.28 0.52 -18.43
CA LEU A 107 -9.70 -0.81 -18.01
C LEU A 107 -11.15 -0.82 -17.53
N THR A 108 -11.88 -1.85 -17.96
CA THR A 108 -13.23 -2.16 -17.50
C THR A 108 -13.13 -3.26 -16.45
N TYR A 109 -13.61 -3.00 -15.23
CA TYR A 109 -13.33 -3.84 -14.05
C TYR A 109 -13.96 -5.23 -14.09
N ASP A 110 -15.04 -5.42 -14.85
CA ASP A 110 -15.83 -6.65 -14.97
C ASP A 110 -15.65 -7.33 -16.35
N SER A 111 -14.57 -7.00 -17.07
CA SER A 111 -14.30 -7.50 -18.43
C SER A 111 -13.05 -8.37 -18.44
N GLU A 112 -13.22 -9.67 -18.65
CA GLU A 112 -12.11 -10.62 -18.75
C GLU A 112 -11.14 -10.26 -19.88
N ASN A 113 -11.66 -9.85 -21.03
CA ASN A 113 -10.83 -9.39 -22.15
C ASN A 113 -9.97 -8.17 -21.76
N SER A 114 -10.52 -7.23 -20.98
CA SER A 114 -9.75 -6.06 -20.52
C SER A 114 -8.60 -6.45 -19.59
N PHE A 115 -8.76 -7.51 -18.78
CA PHE A 115 -7.68 -8.00 -17.92
C PHE A 115 -6.66 -8.86 -18.68
N GLN A 116 -7.06 -9.58 -19.73
CA GLN A 116 -6.12 -10.26 -20.63
C GLN A 116 -5.25 -9.24 -21.41
N GLU A 117 -5.85 -8.15 -21.88
CA GLU A 117 -5.14 -7.03 -22.49
C GLU A 117 -4.18 -6.35 -21.49
N LEU A 118 -4.61 -6.15 -20.24
CA LEU A 118 -3.74 -5.65 -19.17
C LEU A 118 -2.57 -6.59 -18.93
N ALA A 119 -2.80 -7.90 -18.84
CA ALA A 119 -1.74 -8.87 -18.59
C ALA A 119 -0.69 -8.88 -19.71
N SER A 120 -1.14 -8.81 -20.97
CA SER A 120 -0.26 -8.71 -22.13
C SER A 120 0.57 -7.41 -22.09
N TYR A 121 -0.06 -6.29 -21.77
CA TYR A 121 0.62 -5.00 -21.63
C TYR A 121 1.65 -4.98 -20.49
N LEU A 122 1.32 -5.53 -19.32
CA LEU A 122 2.26 -5.60 -18.20
C LEU A 122 3.46 -6.48 -18.52
N SER A 123 3.27 -7.58 -19.26
CA SER A 123 4.36 -8.43 -19.73
C SER A 123 5.27 -7.70 -20.73
N GLU A 124 4.71 -6.91 -21.63
CA GLU A 124 5.48 -6.10 -22.57
C GLU A 124 6.28 -5.01 -21.84
N LEU A 125 5.62 -4.30 -20.92
CA LEU A 125 6.25 -3.25 -20.11
C LEU A 125 7.37 -3.81 -19.25
N ASP A 126 7.19 -4.98 -18.64
CA ASP A 126 8.24 -5.70 -17.91
C ASP A 126 9.45 -6.00 -18.81
N GLY A 127 9.22 -6.48 -20.04
CA GLY A 127 10.30 -6.72 -21.01
C GLY A 127 11.09 -5.45 -21.39
N GLN A 128 10.44 -4.28 -21.37
CA GLN A 128 11.07 -2.98 -21.67
C GLN A 128 11.75 -2.35 -20.45
N ARG A 129 11.20 -2.54 -19.26
CA ARG A 129 11.58 -1.82 -18.03
C ARG A 129 12.34 -2.67 -17.02
N GLY A 130 12.31 -3.99 -17.16
CA GLY A 130 13.04 -4.94 -16.31
C GLY A 130 12.48 -5.06 -14.89
N THR A 131 11.16 -4.98 -14.70
CA THR A 131 10.52 -5.07 -13.37
C THR A 131 10.40 -6.52 -12.85
N LYS A 132 10.99 -7.48 -13.58
CA LYS A 132 11.11 -8.92 -13.25
C LYS A 132 9.77 -9.61 -13.01
N GLY A 133 8.70 -9.07 -13.59
CA GLY A 133 7.34 -9.57 -13.43
C GLY A 133 6.80 -9.46 -11.99
N ASN A 134 7.40 -8.65 -11.12
CA ASN A 134 6.90 -8.40 -9.78
C ASN A 134 5.78 -7.36 -9.81
N LEU A 135 4.65 -7.63 -9.17
CA LEU A 135 3.43 -6.84 -9.31
C LEU A 135 2.83 -6.49 -7.94
N VAL A 136 2.50 -5.20 -7.77
CA VAL A 136 1.66 -4.71 -6.67
C VAL A 136 0.38 -4.15 -7.25
N PHE A 137 -0.77 -4.71 -6.88
CA PHE A 137 -2.09 -4.23 -7.27
C PHE A 137 -2.70 -3.41 -6.15
N ASP A 138 -2.71 -2.09 -6.28
CA ASP A 138 -3.33 -1.17 -5.33
C ASP A 138 -4.79 -0.91 -5.72
N LEU A 139 -5.73 -1.34 -4.88
CA LEU A 139 -7.16 -1.20 -5.12
C LEU A 139 -7.71 0.10 -4.52
N ALA A 140 -7.39 1.24 -5.15
CA ALA A 140 -8.01 2.54 -4.87
C ALA A 140 -9.45 2.64 -5.44
N LEU A 141 -10.27 1.63 -5.13
CA LEU A 141 -11.63 1.43 -5.63
C LEU A 141 -12.66 1.42 -4.48
N PRO A 142 -13.95 1.63 -4.79
CA PRO A 142 -15.03 1.28 -3.88
C PRO A 142 -14.99 -0.21 -3.49
N PRO A 143 -15.34 -0.57 -2.23
CA PRO A 143 -15.22 -1.95 -1.73
C PRO A 143 -16.01 -3.00 -2.49
N SER A 144 -17.14 -2.59 -3.11
CA SER A 144 -17.96 -3.49 -3.93
C SER A 144 -17.24 -4.04 -5.16
N LEU A 145 -16.13 -3.43 -5.57
CA LEU A 145 -15.33 -3.87 -6.71
C LEU A 145 -14.15 -4.77 -6.33
N TYR A 146 -13.81 -4.90 -5.04
CA TYR A 146 -12.67 -5.73 -4.64
C TYR A 146 -12.83 -7.21 -5.04
N PRO A 147 -13.99 -7.86 -4.80
CA PRO A 147 -14.20 -9.24 -5.24
C PRO A 147 -14.04 -9.40 -6.75
N VAL A 148 -14.66 -8.49 -7.52
CA VAL A 148 -14.65 -8.51 -8.99
C VAL A 148 -13.22 -8.38 -9.53
N VAL A 149 -12.46 -7.40 -9.03
CA VAL A 149 -11.09 -7.18 -9.52
C VAL A 149 -10.16 -8.30 -9.09
N ALA A 150 -10.28 -8.82 -7.87
CA ALA A 150 -9.50 -9.97 -7.43
C ALA A 150 -9.75 -11.21 -8.30
N GLU A 151 -11.02 -11.48 -8.64
CA GLU A 151 -11.42 -12.55 -9.54
C GLU A 151 -10.83 -12.37 -10.94
N MET A 152 -10.95 -11.17 -11.51
CA MET A 152 -10.43 -10.89 -12.85
C MET A 152 -8.89 -10.96 -12.90
N LEU A 153 -8.19 -10.48 -11.86
CA LEU A 153 -6.75 -10.65 -11.71
C LEU A 153 -6.34 -12.13 -11.64
N GLY A 154 -7.08 -12.93 -10.88
CA GLY A 154 -6.89 -14.37 -10.78
C GLY A 154 -7.05 -15.08 -12.12
N ARG A 155 -8.17 -14.83 -12.82
CA ARG A 155 -8.48 -15.41 -14.13
C ARG A 155 -7.49 -15.02 -15.23
N ALA A 156 -6.99 -13.80 -15.21
CA ALA A 156 -5.94 -13.36 -16.12
C ALA A 156 -4.55 -13.93 -15.78
N GLY A 157 -4.42 -14.70 -14.70
CA GLY A 157 -3.17 -15.29 -14.23
C GLY A 157 -2.21 -14.27 -13.62
N LEU A 158 -2.69 -13.07 -13.28
CA LEU A 158 -1.90 -11.99 -12.69
C LEU A 158 -1.65 -12.17 -11.18
N ALA A 159 -2.42 -13.05 -10.53
CA ALA A 159 -2.24 -13.41 -9.12
C ALA A 159 -1.18 -14.53 -8.89
N VAL A 160 -0.76 -15.23 -9.96
CA VAL A 160 0.13 -16.41 -9.88
C VAL A 160 1.56 -15.99 -9.55
N GLN A 161 2.21 -16.72 -8.62
CA GLN A 161 3.63 -16.53 -8.27
C GLN A 161 4.49 -17.74 -8.69
N TYR A 162 5.78 -17.51 -8.94
CA TYR A 162 6.86 -18.52 -8.91
C TYR A 162 6.68 -19.79 -9.76
N VAL A 163 5.97 -19.72 -10.88
CA VAL A 163 6.01 -20.81 -11.88
C VAL A 163 7.10 -20.48 -12.89
N GLU A 164 8.29 -21.06 -12.67
CA GLU A 164 9.52 -21.12 -13.50
C GLU A 164 10.09 -19.81 -14.09
N ARG A 165 9.31 -18.72 -14.24
CA ARG A 165 9.67 -17.44 -14.87
C ARG A 165 8.86 -16.21 -14.40
N ARG A 166 7.87 -16.35 -13.51
CA ARG A 166 7.05 -15.21 -13.02
C ARG A 166 7.48 -14.75 -11.63
N GLY A 167 7.58 -13.42 -11.45
CA GLY A 167 7.87 -12.75 -10.19
C GLY A 167 6.76 -12.93 -9.13
N TRP A 168 6.85 -12.18 -8.04
CA TRP A 168 5.81 -12.18 -7.01
C TRP A 168 4.65 -11.24 -7.39
N SER A 169 3.47 -11.53 -6.85
CA SER A 169 2.26 -10.72 -7.05
C SER A 169 1.60 -10.46 -5.71
N ARG A 170 1.24 -9.20 -5.44
CA ARG A 170 0.65 -8.73 -4.18
C ARG A 170 -0.55 -7.84 -4.47
N ILE A 171 -1.57 -7.92 -3.63
CA ILE A 171 -2.77 -7.10 -3.71
C ILE A 171 -2.92 -6.28 -2.43
N VAL A 172 -3.15 -4.98 -2.59
CA VAL A 172 -3.37 -4.03 -1.50
C VAL A 172 -4.85 -3.67 -1.49
N VAL A 173 -5.50 -3.92 -0.35
CA VAL A 173 -6.94 -3.70 -0.17
C VAL A 173 -7.13 -2.68 0.95
N GLU A 174 -7.91 -1.65 0.66
CA GLU A 174 -8.22 -0.58 1.60
C GLU A 174 -9.49 -0.88 2.41
N LYS A 175 -9.64 -0.22 3.56
CA LYS A 175 -10.88 -0.30 4.33
C LYS A 175 -12.05 0.36 3.57
N PRO A 176 -13.30 -0.09 3.78
CA PRO A 176 -13.76 -1.13 4.71
C PRO A 176 -13.63 -2.57 4.18
N PHE A 177 -13.28 -3.50 5.09
CA PHE A 177 -13.19 -4.95 4.85
C PHE A 177 -14.52 -5.64 5.19
N GLY A 178 -15.56 -5.36 4.41
CA GLY A 178 -16.93 -5.74 4.76
C GLY A 178 -17.57 -4.77 5.76
N ARG A 179 -18.81 -5.07 6.15
CA ARG A 179 -19.64 -4.24 7.05
C ARG A 179 -20.10 -4.99 8.31
N ASP A 180 -19.88 -6.29 8.34
CA ASP A 180 -20.22 -7.24 9.38
C ASP A 180 -19.32 -8.48 9.20
N LEU A 181 -19.42 -9.45 10.11
CA LEU A 181 -18.59 -10.67 10.07
C LEU A 181 -18.79 -11.45 8.76
N ASP A 182 -20.05 -11.66 8.34
CA ASP A 182 -20.35 -12.47 7.17
C ASP A 182 -19.77 -11.86 5.89
N SER A 183 -19.99 -10.55 5.67
CA SER A 183 -19.43 -9.85 4.50
C SER A 183 -17.91 -9.74 4.52
N ALA A 184 -17.28 -9.68 5.70
CA ALA A 184 -15.83 -9.72 5.84
C ALA A 184 -15.28 -11.10 5.46
N LEU A 185 -15.90 -12.19 5.95
CA LEU A 185 -15.53 -13.57 5.63
C LEU A 185 -15.73 -13.89 4.14
N ASP A 186 -16.78 -13.35 3.52
CA ASP A 186 -17.04 -13.54 2.09
C ASP A 186 -16.00 -12.80 1.23
N LEU A 187 -15.63 -11.56 1.60
CA LEU A 187 -14.54 -10.84 0.94
C LEU A 187 -13.22 -11.60 1.09
N ASP A 188 -12.90 -12.03 2.32
CA ASP A 188 -11.68 -12.77 2.63
C ASP A 188 -11.56 -14.05 1.78
N ARG A 189 -12.63 -14.86 1.77
CA ARG A 189 -12.70 -16.08 0.94
C ARG A 189 -12.47 -15.77 -0.53
N THR A 190 -13.11 -14.72 -1.06
CA THR A 190 -12.97 -14.37 -2.48
C THR A 190 -11.53 -13.96 -2.82
N LEU A 191 -10.85 -13.24 -1.93
CA LEU A 191 -9.43 -12.93 -2.11
C LEU A 191 -8.58 -14.21 -2.11
N HIS A 192 -8.86 -15.14 -1.19
CA HIS A 192 -8.13 -16.41 -1.07
C HIS A 192 -8.35 -17.41 -2.20
N GLU A 193 -9.42 -17.26 -2.99
CA GLU A 193 -9.61 -18.05 -4.22
C GLU A 193 -8.50 -17.79 -5.25
N HIS A 194 -7.83 -16.63 -5.18
CA HIS A 194 -6.85 -16.19 -6.17
C HIS A 194 -5.49 -15.80 -5.59
N PHE A 195 -5.43 -15.36 -4.34
CA PHE A 195 -4.23 -14.88 -3.67
C PHE A 195 -3.96 -15.68 -2.39
N GLN A 196 -2.71 -16.05 -2.15
CA GLN A 196 -2.29 -16.58 -0.84
C GLN A 196 -2.25 -15.46 0.20
N GLU A 197 -2.39 -15.77 1.49
CA GLU A 197 -2.44 -14.75 2.56
C GLU A 197 -1.23 -13.79 2.53
N LYS A 198 -0.02 -14.29 2.32
CA LYS A 198 1.21 -13.47 2.18
C LYS A 198 1.19 -12.50 0.99
N GLN A 199 0.23 -12.63 0.08
CA GLN A 199 0.03 -11.73 -1.07
C GLN A 199 -0.93 -10.60 -0.75
N ILE A 200 -1.73 -10.71 0.33
CA ILE A 200 -2.84 -9.81 0.62
C ILE A 200 -2.41 -8.81 1.70
N PHE A 201 -2.37 -7.53 1.32
CA PHE A 201 -1.99 -6.43 2.19
C PHE A 201 -3.23 -5.60 2.50
N ARG A 202 -3.82 -5.83 3.69
CA ARG A 202 -4.99 -5.10 4.17
C ARG A 202 -4.52 -3.83 4.89
N ILE A 203 -4.89 -2.66 4.37
CA ILE A 203 -4.41 -1.38 4.90
C ILE A 203 -5.23 -0.93 6.10
N ASP A 204 -4.52 -0.72 7.21
CA ASP A 204 -4.92 0.18 8.28
C ASP A 204 -3.84 1.25 8.44
N HIS A 205 -4.14 2.48 8.00
CA HIS A 205 -3.16 3.56 8.00
C HIS A 205 -2.69 4.01 9.40
N TYR A 206 -3.37 3.61 10.49
CA TYR A 206 -2.85 3.89 11.84
C TYR A 206 -1.58 3.08 12.13
N LEU A 207 -1.44 1.88 11.57
CA LEU A 207 -0.26 1.03 11.73
C LEU A 207 1.00 1.63 11.08
N ALA A 208 0.83 2.58 10.15
CA ALA A 208 1.93 3.31 9.52
C ALA A 208 2.38 4.54 10.34
N LYS A 209 1.69 4.88 11.44
CA LYS A 209 2.09 6.02 12.27
C LYS A 209 3.29 5.62 13.13
N GLU A 210 4.33 6.44 13.09
CA GLU A 210 5.56 6.21 13.85
C GLU A 210 5.31 5.93 15.34
N THR A 211 4.45 6.72 15.98
CA THR A 211 4.10 6.52 17.40
C THR A 211 3.40 5.19 17.68
N VAL A 212 2.68 4.63 16.70
CA VAL A 212 2.01 3.33 16.81
C VAL A 212 3.03 2.21 16.66
N GLN A 213 3.94 2.31 15.68
CA GLN A 213 5.03 1.35 15.51
C GLN A 213 5.96 1.31 16.73
N ASN A 214 6.18 2.47 17.36
CA ASN A 214 7.00 2.60 18.56
C ASN A 214 6.41 1.91 19.80
N ILE A 215 5.12 1.52 19.82
CA ILE A 215 4.54 0.75 20.93
C ILE A 215 5.31 -0.55 21.14
N LEU A 216 5.66 -1.25 20.05
CA LEU A 216 6.36 -2.52 20.14
C LEU A 216 7.78 -2.34 20.69
N MET A 217 8.51 -1.33 20.21
CA MET A 217 9.84 -1.00 20.72
C MET A 217 9.79 -0.57 22.19
N PHE A 218 8.81 0.25 22.54
CA PHE A 218 8.61 0.68 23.92
C PHE A 218 8.39 -0.52 24.86
N ARG A 219 7.51 -1.45 24.49
CA ARG A 219 7.17 -2.61 25.33
C ARG A 219 8.29 -3.66 25.42
N PHE A 220 8.89 -4.01 24.28
CA PHE A 220 9.72 -5.21 24.19
C PHE A 220 11.22 -4.93 24.06
N ALA A 221 11.64 -3.72 23.69
CA ALA A 221 13.06 -3.36 23.66
C ALA A 221 13.58 -2.80 24.99
N ASN A 222 12.71 -2.63 25.99
CA ASN A 222 13.05 -2.02 27.28
C ASN A 222 12.76 -2.99 28.43
N THR A 223 13.81 -3.54 29.04
CA THR A 223 13.72 -4.49 30.17
C THR A 223 13.00 -3.91 31.40
N ILE A 224 12.91 -2.60 31.51
CA ILE A 224 12.20 -1.94 32.61
C ILE A 224 10.67 -1.97 32.46
N PHE A 225 10.15 -2.05 31.24
CA PHE A 225 8.71 -1.95 30.99
C PHE A 225 8.02 -3.31 30.94
N GLU A 226 8.67 -4.34 30.41
CA GLU A 226 8.08 -5.68 30.27
C GLU A 226 7.57 -6.24 31.62
N PRO A 227 8.34 -6.21 32.74
CA PRO A 227 7.89 -6.81 34.00
C PRO A 227 6.70 -6.10 34.66
N ILE A 228 6.46 -4.83 34.30
CA ILE A 228 5.36 -4.02 34.83
C ILE A 228 4.19 -3.89 33.85
N TRP A 229 4.28 -4.51 32.66
CA TRP A 229 3.23 -4.46 31.65
C TRP A 229 2.15 -5.53 31.87
N ASN A 230 1.56 -5.55 33.07
CA ASN A 230 0.54 -6.54 33.44
C ASN A 230 -0.41 -6.02 34.53
N ARG A 231 -1.49 -6.77 34.79
CA ARG A 231 -2.55 -6.45 35.76
C ARG A 231 -2.08 -6.24 37.21
N GLY A 232 -0.86 -6.64 37.56
CA GLY A 232 -0.29 -6.39 38.89
C GLY A 232 0.18 -4.95 39.09
N PHE A 233 0.44 -4.22 38.00
CA PHE A 233 1.00 -2.88 38.02
C PHE A 233 0.15 -1.86 37.24
N ILE A 234 -0.63 -2.31 36.25
CA ILE A 234 -1.51 -1.47 35.44
C ILE A 234 -2.92 -1.55 35.99
N ASP A 235 -3.46 -0.41 36.44
CA ASP A 235 -4.85 -0.27 36.87
C ASP A 235 -5.82 -0.19 35.68
N SER A 236 -5.51 0.66 34.68
CA SER A 236 -6.35 0.82 33.49
C SER A 236 -5.56 1.33 32.29
N VAL A 237 -6.10 1.08 31.09
CA VAL A 237 -5.57 1.56 29.80
C VAL A 237 -6.67 2.33 29.08
N GLY A 238 -6.38 3.57 28.70
CA GLY A 238 -7.28 4.41 27.91
C GLY A 238 -6.76 4.61 26.48
N ILE A 239 -7.60 4.30 25.49
CA ILE A 239 -7.32 4.62 24.07
C ILE A 239 -8.32 5.69 23.65
N MET A 240 -7.81 6.86 23.26
CA MET A 240 -8.63 8.01 22.86
C MET A 240 -8.30 8.44 21.43
N ALA A 241 -9.33 8.49 20.58
CA ALA A 241 -9.27 9.14 19.28
C ALA A 241 -10.22 10.33 19.30
N ALA A 242 -9.65 11.54 19.34
CA ALA A 242 -10.42 12.78 19.36
C ALA A 242 -10.24 13.54 18.05
N GLU A 243 -11.35 13.89 17.41
CA GLU A 243 -11.37 14.67 16.17
C GLU A 243 -12.03 16.02 16.43
N LYS A 244 -11.46 17.08 15.85
CA LYS A 244 -12.05 18.44 15.91
C LYS A 244 -13.07 18.68 14.78
N LEU A 245 -12.94 17.95 13.69
CA LEU A 245 -13.79 18.08 12.51
C LEU A 245 -15.08 17.29 12.71
N GLY A 246 -16.18 17.78 12.14
CA GLY A 246 -17.43 17.06 12.13
C GLY A 246 -17.46 15.99 11.05
N VAL A 247 -18.68 15.57 10.68
CA VAL A 247 -18.90 14.59 9.59
C VAL A 247 -18.57 15.18 8.21
N GLU A 248 -18.50 16.52 8.09
CA GLU A 248 -18.15 17.27 6.87
C GLU A 248 -18.88 16.71 5.63
N ASN A 249 -18.16 16.49 4.53
CA ASN A 249 -18.69 15.97 3.27
C ASN A 249 -18.90 14.44 3.26
N ARG A 250 -18.68 13.74 4.38
CA ARG A 250 -18.78 12.27 4.47
C ARG A 250 -20.09 11.77 5.09
N ALA A 251 -21.11 12.62 5.19
CA ALA A 251 -22.37 12.30 5.86
C ALA A 251 -23.04 11.02 5.36
N GLY A 252 -23.14 10.82 4.05
CA GLY A 252 -23.77 9.62 3.49
C GLY A 252 -23.04 8.32 3.85
N TYR A 253 -21.70 8.34 3.89
CA TYR A 253 -20.91 7.18 4.33
C TYR A 253 -21.02 6.99 5.85
N TYR A 254 -20.90 8.07 6.62
CA TYR A 254 -20.87 8.01 8.08
C TYR A 254 -22.21 7.54 8.66
N GLU A 255 -23.33 7.87 8.03
CA GLU A 255 -24.66 7.39 8.42
C GLU A 255 -24.75 5.86 8.37
N GLN A 256 -24.10 5.23 7.38
CA GLN A 256 -24.10 3.76 7.24
C GLN A 256 -23.04 3.08 8.10
N ALA A 257 -21.85 3.70 8.21
CA ALA A 257 -20.73 3.12 8.93
C ALA A 257 -20.88 3.28 10.45
N GLY A 258 -21.17 4.50 10.89
CA GLY A 258 -21.08 4.95 12.28
C GLY A 258 -19.64 4.94 12.82
N VAL A 259 -19.46 5.49 14.03
CA VAL A 259 -18.16 5.55 14.71
C VAL A 259 -17.55 4.16 14.93
N ILE A 260 -18.39 3.14 15.13
CA ILE A 260 -17.95 1.78 15.42
C ILE A 260 -17.16 1.20 14.24
N ARG A 261 -17.66 1.33 13.01
CA ARG A 261 -16.98 0.79 11.82
C ARG A 261 -15.91 1.73 11.28
N ASP A 262 -16.10 3.04 11.41
CA ASP A 262 -15.14 4.00 10.85
C ASP A 262 -13.84 4.06 11.65
N MET A 263 -13.92 3.92 12.99
CA MET A 263 -12.81 4.15 13.93
C MET A 263 -12.52 3.00 14.90
N PHE A 264 -13.54 2.39 15.52
CA PHE A 264 -13.31 1.40 16.58
C PHE A 264 -12.82 0.07 16.03
N GLN A 265 -13.58 -0.53 15.11
CA GLN A 265 -13.36 -1.89 14.61
C GLN A 265 -12.00 -2.06 13.91
N ASN A 266 -11.44 -0.99 13.37
CA ASN A 266 -10.13 -0.97 12.72
C ASN A 266 -9.05 -0.40 13.67
N HIS A 267 -8.89 0.91 13.69
CA HIS A 267 -7.78 1.62 14.30
C HIS A 267 -7.67 1.35 15.81
N MET A 268 -8.77 1.44 16.55
CA MET A 268 -8.71 1.27 18.00
C MET A 268 -8.48 -0.18 18.40
N LEU A 269 -9.07 -1.15 17.70
CA LEU A 269 -8.79 -2.57 17.94
C LEU A 269 -7.34 -2.93 17.58
N GLN A 270 -6.75 -2.32 16.54
CA GLN A 270 -5.33 -2.49 16.22
C GLN A 270 -4.41 -1.89 17.29
N LEU A 271 -4.73 -0.71 17.83
CA LEU A 271 -3.96 -0.16 18.95
C LEU A 271 -4.10 -1.03 20.20
N MET A 272 -5.31 -1.51 20.47
CA MET A 272 -5.57 -2.41 21.59
C MET A 272 -4.77 -3.71 21.45
N SER A 273 -4.70 -4.30 20.26
CA SER A 273 -3.92 -5.53 20.04
C SER A 273 -2.43 -5.29 20.27
N LEU A 274 -1.85 -4.20 19.75
CA LEU A 274 -0.44 -3.87 19.98
C LEU A 274 -0.12 -3.59 21.47
N ILE A 275 -1.07 -3.05 22.22
CA ILE A 275 -0.92 -2.78 23.65
C ILE A 275 -1.06 -4.05 24.49
N ALA A 276 -1.98 -4.95 24.11
CA ALA A 276 -2.37 -6.11 24.91
C ALA A 276 -1.69 -7.42 24.49
N MET A 277 -1.06 -7.50 23.31
CA MET A 277 -0.41 -8.73 22.83
C MET A 277 0.73 -9.17 23.75
N GLU A 278 0.98 -10.47 23.81
CA GLU A 278 2.17 -11.02 24.46
C GLU A 278 3.45 -10.61 23.71
N ALA A 279 4.60 -10.77 24.38
CA ALA A 279 5.90 -10.59 23.73
C ALA A 279 6.05 -11.62 22.59
N PRO A 280 6.32 -11.18 21.35
CA PRO A 280 6.51 -12.12 20.25
C PRO A 280 7.82 -12.88 20.46
N SER A 281 7.85 -14.16 20.07
CA SER A 281 9.06 -15.00 20.14
C SER A 281 10.18 -14.50 19.21
N HIS A 282 9.78 -13.90 18.08
CA HIS A 282 10.66 -13.26 17.12
C HIS A 282 10.07 -11.92 16.68
N PHE A 283 10.92 -10.92 16.45
CA PHE A 283 10.50 -9.62 15.91
C PHE A 283 10.42 -9.65 14.38
N GLU A 284 9.64 -10.59 13.86
CA GLU A 284 9.43 -10.84 12.43
C GLU A 284 7.94 -11.10 12.16
N SER A 285 7.48 -10.78 10.95
CA SER A 285 6.15 -11.17 10.51
C SER A 285 6.11 -12.68 10.23
N GLU A 286 5.11 -13.40 10.71
CA GLU A 286 4.85 -14.78 10.25
C GLU A 286 4.55 -14.74 8.74
N ARG A 287 5.43 -15.35 7.91
CA ARG A 287 5.35 -15.33 6.43
C ARG A 287 4.71 -16.60 5.87
#